data_AF-A0A0G1K5H1-F1
#
_entry.id   AF-A0A0G1K5H1-F1
#
_cell.length_a   1.000
_cell.length_b   1.000
_cell.length_c   1.000
_cell.angle_alpha   90.00
_cell.angle_beta   90.00
_cell.angle_gamma   90.00
#
_symmetry.space_group_name_H-M   'P 1'
#
loop_
_entity.id
_entity.type
_entity.pdbx_description
1 polymer ?
#
loop_
_entity_poly.entity_id
_entity_poly.type
_entity_poly.pdbx_seq_one_letter_code
_entity_poly.pdbx_strand_id
1 'polypeptide(L)'
;MKRFSEQFNTKAQTIKLSVAEKRDLRERVVSYMEYHPLPNSTRTAGQSVDLTSPVFFISRAKFWQTAKLSTAFVLMLIVGVSYAAEQAVPGDALYAIKVGVNEEFRSTMARSPYEKVVWETERLNRRISEARLLANEGRLTEEVEVQVAQAVKEHSENARKEIANLKITDKDGAALASIELNTALDVQTTSLRSRTDVEAAGHSTSLIENVLEFSQAAEASVEADTLPAYAPLIAKVESETTRAHELLKGVKESATKDEQKDISRRLEDIERKVEAAMNLSETEEIEARLGLVEVLRQTHRLIVFMTNIDVRASLAVNDIVPVTLTEEERVTIAKTQITEAKAMLLQIDEAIVSTTTEPISADVLEKLNPAITESTTTIAEAEALLAVEPLDVAQFEALAKDAFDVTLDVMKVLNLRKDESIEIPIEEVIEEVEVLEEDTEAATSTGTSTEDADVAEEVVPAV
;
A
#
# COMPACT_ATOMS: atom_id res chain seq x y z
N MET A 1 47.04 -17.81 -46.17
CA MET A 1 48.45 -17.43 -45.93
C MET A 1 48.44 -16.05 -45.26
N LYS A 2 49.06 -15.89 -44.07
CA LYS A 2 49.14 -14.57 -43.42
C LYS A 2 49.96 -13.62 -44.29
N ARG A 3 49.55 -12.35 -44.42
CA ARG A 3 50.19 -11.38 -45.32
C ARG A 3 51.61 -11.09 -44.85
N PHE A 4 52.58 -11.08 -45.77
CA PHE A 4 54.01 -10.82 -45.47
C PHE A 4 54.22 -9.54 -44.64
N SER A 5 53.41 -8.50 -44.90
CA SER A 5 53.43 -7.24 -44.17
C SER A 5 53.09 -7.39 -42.68
N GLU A 6 52.15 -8.26 -42.33
CA GLU A 6 51.78 -8.51 -40.92
C GLU A 6 52.91 -9.25 -40.20
N GLN A 7 53.50 -10.25 -40.85
CA GLN A 7 54.62 -11.00 -40.29
C GLN A 7 55.88 -10.13 -40.11
N PHE A 8 56.16 -9.27 -41.08
CA PHE A 8 57.27 -8.32 -41.02
C PHE A 8 57.08 -7.32 -39.87
N ASN A 9 55.88 -6.74 -39.71
CA ASN A 9 55.61 -5.77 -38.66
C ASN A 9 55.71 -6.41 -37.26
N THR A 10 55.16 -7.62 -37.07
CA THR A 10 55.29 -8.37 -35.80
C THR A 10 56.75 -8.65 -35.45
N LYS A 11 57.57 -9.06 -36.42
CA LYS A 11 59.00 -9.34 -36.20
C LYS A 11 59.82 -8.07 -35.98
N ALA A 12 59.54 -7.00 -36.72
CA ALA A 12 60.21 -5.71 -36.54
C ALA A 12 59.97 -5.13 -35.14
N GLN A 13 58.78 -5.30 -34.57
CA GLN A 13 58.46 -4.85 -33.20
C GLN A 13 59.21 -5.64 -32.12
N THR A 14 59.68 -6.86 -32.42
CA THR A 14 60.45 -7.68 -31.47
C THR A 14 61.96 -7.41 -31.53
N ILE A 15 62.47 -6.88 -32.65
CA ILE A 15 63.88 -6.56 -32.83
C ILE A 15 64.15 -5.20 -32.19
N LYS A 16 64.70 -5.20 -30.98
CA LYS A 16 65.18 -3.99 -30.31
C LYS A 16 66.70 -3.94 -30.43
N LEU A 17 67.23 -2.78 -30.82
CA LEU A 17 68.67 -2.52 -30.74
C LEU A 17 69.12 -2.67 -29.28
N SER A 18 70.18 -3.43 -29.06
CA SER A 18 70.86 -3.53 -27.77
C SER A 18 71.42 -2.16 -27.36
N VAL A 19 71.72 -2.00 -26.07
CA VAL A 19 72.29 -0.76 -25.54
C VAL A 19 73.63 -0.42 -26.21
N ALA A 20 74.44 -1.43 -26.53
CA ALA A 20 75.71 -1.25 -27.23
C ALA A 20 75.51 -0.77 -28.68
N GLU A 21 74.57 -1.37 -29.43
CA GLU A 21 74.27 -0.95 -30.79
C GLU A 21 73.68 0.46 -30.85
N LYS A 22 72.80 0.82 -29.91
CA LYS A 22 72.28 2.20 -29.81
C LYS A 22 73.39 3.21 -29.53
N ARG A 23 74.37 2.85 -28.70
CA ARG A 23 75.52 3.70 -28.40
C ARG A 23 76.39 3.89 -29.64
N ASP A 24 76.72 2.82 -30.36
CA ASP A 24 77.51 2.89 -31.60
C ASP A 24 76.79 3.71 -32.69
N LEU A 25 75.47 3.53 -32.83
CA LEU A 25 74.66 4.33 -33.76
C LEU A 25 74.68 5.81 -33.39
N ARG A 26 74.54 6.14 -32.10
CA ARG A 26 74.57 7.54 -31.64
C ARG A 26 75.94 8.16 -31.90
N GLU A 27 77.01 7.42 -31.65
CA GLU A 27 78.37 7.87 -31.90
C GLU A 27 78.61 8.13 -33.39
N ARG A 28 78.15 7.24 -34.28
CA ARG A 28 78.22 7.44 -35.73
C ARG A 28 77.37 8.61 -36.23
N VAL A 29 76.19 8.82 -35.67
CA VAL A 29 75.34 9.96 -36.05
C VAL A 29 75.99 11.26 -35.59
N VAL A 30 76.53 11.31 -34.37
CA VAL A 30 77.23 12.48 -33.85
C VAL A 30 78.47 12.79 -34.69
N SER A 31 79.30 11.80 -35.01
CA SER A 31 80.47 12.02 -35.86
C SER A 31 80.06 12.47 -37.27
N TYR A 32 79.00 11.90 -37.84
CA TYR A 32 78.47 12.36 -39.12
C TYR A 32 77.99 13.83 -39.05
N MET A 33 77.30 14.22 -37.98
CA MET A 33 76.85 15.60 -37.77
C MET A 33 78.00 16.59 -37.56
N GLU A 34 79.09 16.15 -36.93
CA GLU A 34 80.32 16.95 -36.76
C GLU A 34 81.04 17.15 -38.10
N TYR A 35 81.10 16.13 -38.95
CA TYR A 35 81.71 16.21 -40.28
C TYR A 35 80.82 16.88 -41.33
N HIS A 36 79.50 16.93 -41.12
CA HIS A 36 78.53 17.57 -42.00
C HIS A 36 77.70 18.63 -41.25
N PRO A 37 78.32 19.70 -40.74
CA PRO A 37 77.57 20.77 -40.07
C PRO A 37 76.66 21.46 -41.08
N LEU A 38 75.39 21.66 -40.70
CA LEU A 38 74.43 22.37 -41.54
C LEU A 38 74.96 23.79 -41.85
N PRO A 39 74.88 24.25 -43.12
CA PRO A 39 75.28 25.60 -43.49
C PRO A 39 74.54 26.64 -42.63
N ASN A 40 75.22 27.71 -42.21
CA ASN A 40 74.60 28.75 -41.36
C ASN A 40 73.37 29.43 -42.00
N SER A 41 73.16 29.28 -43.31
CA SER A 41 71.99 29.79 -44.05
C SER A 41 70.71 28.93 -43.89
N THR A 42 70.78 27.75 -43.27
CA THR A 42 69.61 26.91 -42.95
C THR A 42 69.29 26.84 -41.45
N ARG A 43 70.01 27.60 -40.60
CA ARG A 43 69.55 27.92 -39.23
C ARG A 43 68.47 29.01 -39.27
N THR A 44 67.40 28.81 -40.02
CA THR A 44 66.15 29.51 -39.74
C THR A 44 65.58 28.89 -38.48
N ALA A 45 65.51 29.69 -37.41
CA ALA A 45 64.79 29.37 -36.19
C ALA A 45 63.46 28.71 -36.55
N GLY A 46 63.17 27.55 -35.93
CA GLY A 46 62.06 26.69 -36.29
C GLY A 46 60.77 27.49 -36.49
N GLN A 47 60.38 27.68 -37.74
CA GLN A 47 58.99 27.97 -38.06
C GLN A 47 58.25 26.67 -37.81
N SER A 48 57.62 26.58 -36.63
CA SER A 48 56.59 25.58 -36.37
C SER A 48 55.52 25.76 -37.45
N VAL A 49 55.49 24.84 -38.40
CA VAL A 49 54.35 24.73 -39.32
C VAL A 49 53.19 24.29 -38.43
N ASP A 50 52.34 25.24 -38.06
CA ASP A 50 51.19 24.99 -37.20
C ASP A 50 50.13 24.26 -38.03
N LEU A 51 50.26 22.93 -38.09
CA LEU A 51 49.29 22.03 -38.72
C LEU A 51 48.07 21.89 -37.80
N THR A 52 47.41 23.00 -37.48
CA THR A 52 46.13 23.01 -36.77
C THR A 52 45.01 22.68 -37.75
N SER A 53 44.91 21.41 -38.14
CA SER A 53 43.65 20.87 -38.68
C SER A 53 42.59 20.96 -37.57
N PRO A 54 41.49 21.72 -37.74
CA PRO A 54 40.48 21.91 -36.68
C PRO A 54 39.71 20.65 -36.31
N VAL A 55 39.90 19.55 -37.06
CA VAL A 55 39.01 18.39 -36.99
C VAL A 55 39.46 17.36 -35.94
N PHE A 56 40.70 17.42 -35.43
CA PHE A 56 41.24 16.35 -34.56
C PHE A 56 42.01 16.79 -33.31
N PHE A 57 42.11 18.08 -33.00
CA PHE A 57 42.80 18.55 -31.78
C PHE A 57 41.81 18.82 -30.64
N ILE A 58 41.20 17.76 -30.11
CA ILE A 58 40.62 17.83 -28.76
C ILE A 58 41.81 17.78 -27.79
N SER A 59 42.19 18.92 -27.20
CA SER A 59 43.22 18.94 -26.16
C SER A 59 42.83 18.00 -25.03
N ARG A 60 43.78 17.28 -24.43
CA ARG A 60 43.49 16.31 -23.35
C ARG A 60 42.60 16.90 -22.24
N ALA A 61 42.82 18.16 -21.87
CA ALA A 61 41.99 18.86 -20.89
C ALA A 61 40.53 19.04 -21.35
N LYS A 62 40.30 19.41 -22.63
CA LYS A 62 38.95 19.51 -23.20
C LYS A 62 38.31 18.15 -23.40
N PHE A 63 39.08 17.10 -23.74
CA PHE A 63 38.59 15.73 -23.83
C PHE A 63 38.07 15.22 -22.48
N TRP A 64 38.79 15.46 -21.39
CA TRP A 64 38.33 15.09 -20.04
C TRP A 64 37.11 15.89 -19.60
N GLN A 65 36.99 17.17 -19.99
CA GLN A 65 35.79 17.98 -19.70
C GLN A 65 34.58 17.51 -20.51
N THR A 66 34.72 17.27 -21.82
CA THR A 66 33.63 16.74 -22.65
C THR A 66 33.25 15.31 -22.26
N ALA A 67 34.22 14.48 -21.86
CA ALA A 67 33.97 13.14 -21.35
C ALA A 67 33.16 13.20 -20.04
N LYS A 68 33.52 14.07 -19.08
CA LYS A 68 32.74 14.27 -17.85
C LYS A 68 31.31 14.73 -18.13
N LEU A 69 31.14 15.70 -19.05
CA LEU A 69 29.81 16.20 -19.41
C LEU A 69 28.97 15.13 -20.12
N SER A 70 29.59 14.38 -21.03
CA SER A 70 28.95 13.25 -21.71
C SER A 70 28.59 12.13 -20.75
N THR A 71 29.46 11.79 -19.81
CA THR A 71 29.17 10.78 -18.77
C THR A 71 28.04 11.25 -17.87
N ALA A 72 28.05 12.51 -17.44
CA ALA A 72 26.96 13.08 -16.64
C ALA A 72 25.63 13.07 -17.41
N PHE A 73 25.65 13.39 -18.70
CA PHE A 73 24.46 13.33 -19.56
C PHE A 73 23.96 11.88 -19.76
N VAL A 74 24.86 10.93 -19.98
CA VAL A 74 24.50 9.50 -20.07
C VAL A 74 23.91 9.00 -18.75
N LEU A 75 24.50 9.37 -17.61
CA LEU A 75 23.95 9.02 -16.29
C LEU A 75 22.57 9.66 -16.07
N MET A 76 22.39 10.92 -16.48
CA MET A 76 21.09 11.60 -16.42
C MET A 76 20.06 10.90 -17.32
N LEU A 77 20.45 10.44 -18.50
CA LEU A 77 19.56 9.66 -19.38
C LEU A 77 19.22 8.30 -18.79
N ILE A 78 20.18 7.59 -18.20
CA ILE A 78 19.92 6.30 -17.55
C ILE A 78 18.90 6.49 -16.41
N VAL A 79 19.14 7.45 -15.52
CA VAL A 79 18.23 7.72 -14.40
C VAL A 79 16.88 8.25 -14.88
N GLY A 80 16.88 9.19 -15.83
CA GLY A 80 15.66 9.82 -16.36
C GLY A 80 14.78 8.86 -17.15
N VAL A 81 15.37 8.02 -18.01
CA VAL A 81 14.62 7.00 -18.77
C VAL A 81 14.10 5.91 -17.83
N SER A 82 14.90 5.46 -16.85
CA SER A 82 14.41 4.51 -15.84
C SER A 82 13.25 5.09 -15.03
N TYR A 83 13.32 6.36 -14.63
CA TYR A 83 12.23 7.02 -13.91
C TYR A 83 10.96 7.14 -14.76
N ALA A 84 11.08 7.57 -16.03
CA ALA A 84 9.95 7.66 -16.94
C ALA A 84 9.34 6.28 -17.26
N ALA A 85 10.17 5.23 -17.34
CA ALA A 85 9.71 3.86 -17.56
C ALA A 85 8.87 3.33 -16.38
N GLU A 86 9.07 3.82 -15.16
CA GLU A 86 8.32 3.36 -13.99
C GLU A 86 6.81 3.65 -14.09
N GLN A 87 6.44 4.73 -14.79
CA GLN A 87 5.05 5.11 -15.03
C GLN A 87 4.45 4.47 -16.30
N ALA A 88 5.26 3.77 -17.10
CA ALA A 88 4.79 3.16 -18.35
C ALA A 88 3.84 1.98 -18.07
N VAL A 89 2.80 1.88 -18.90
CA VAL A 89 1.82 0.77 -18.91
C VAL A 89 2.01 -0.10 -20.17
N PRO A 90 1.43 -1.32 -20.21
CA PRO A 90 1.49 -2.16 -21.40
C PRO A 90 1.03 -1.40 -22.66
N GLY A 91 1.83 -1.49 -23.72
CA GLY A 91 1.61 -0.74 -24.97
C GLY A 91 2.43 0.54 -25.09
N ASP A 92 2.99 1.07 -23.99
CA ASP A 92 3.87 2.24 -24.04
C ASP A 92 5.31 1.87 -24.48
N ALA A 93 6.00 2.81 -25.14
CA ALA A 93 7.34 2.57 -25.69
C ALA A 93 8.40 2.21 -24.63
N LEU A 94 8.30 2.78 -23.41
CA LEU A 94 9.25 2.55 -22.32
C LEU A 94 8.89 1.34 -21.43
N TYR A 95 7.76 0.67 -21.70
CA TYR A 95 7.31 -0.46 -20.90
C TYR A 95 8.31 -1.63 -20.91
N ALA A 96 8.96 -1.87 -22.05
CA ALA A 96 10.02 -2.88 -22.16
C ALA A 96 11.21 -2.59 -21.22
N ILE A 97 11.49 -1.33 -20.91
CA ILE A 97 12.54 -0.92 -19.97
C ILE A 97 12.08 -1.15 -18.53
N LYS A 98 10.81 -0.88 -18.22
CA LYS A 98 10.21 -1.17 -16.91
C LYS A 98 10.36 -2.64 -16.55
N VAL A 99 9.82 -3.52 -17.41
CA VAL A 99 9.83 -4.96 -17.18
C VAL A 99 11.24 -5.53 -17.31
N GLY A 100 11.97 -5.21 -18.39
CA GLY A 100 13.23 -5.86 -18.72
C GLY A 100 14.47 -5.32 -17.99
N VAL A 101 14.40 -4.13 -17.38
CA VAL A 101 15.56 -3.51 -16.71
C VAL A 101 15.23 -3.13 -15.28
N ASN A 102 14.25 -2.25 -15.04
CA ASN A 102 13.97 -1.75 -13.70
C ASN A 102 13.55 -2.88 -12.76
N GLU A 103 12.60 -3.71 -13.20
CA GLU A 103 12.04 -4.78 -12.40
C GLU A 103 12.99 -5.96 -12.22
N GLU A 104 13.72 -6.34 -13.27
CA GLU A 104 14.75 -7.38 -13.16
C GLU A 104 15.89 -6.95 -12.24
N PHE A 105 16.27 -5.68 -12.25
CA PHE A 105 17.25 -5.16 -11.30
C PHE A 105 16.79 -5.32 -9.85
N ARG A 106 15.53 -4.98 -9.55
CA ARG A 106 14.94 -5.22 -8.21
C ARG A 106 14.89 -6.72 -7.87
N SER A 107 14.54 -7.57 -8.83
CA SER A 107 14.57 -9.03 -8.67
C SER A 107 15.96 -9.56 -8.28
N THR A 108 17.03 -9.03 -8.88
CA THR A 108 18.41 -9.41 -8.51
C THR A 108 18.85 -8.90 -7.14
N MET A 109 18.18 -7.90 -6.57
CA MET A 109 18.43 -7.42 -5.22
C MET A 109 17.72 -8.23 -4.14
N ALA A 110 16.63 -8.92 -4.49
CA ALA A 110 15.95 -9.85 -3.60
C ALA A 110 16.85 -11.08 -3.37
N ARG A 111 17.52 -11.13 -2.21
CA ARG A 111 18.53 -12.14 -1.88
C ARG A 111 17.92 -13.35 -1.20
N SER A 112 16.87 -13.16 -0.41
CA SER A 112 16.20 -14.25 0.29
C SER A 112 15.02 -14.82 -0.51
N PRO A 113 14.66 -16.11 -0.37
CA PRO A 113 13.47 -16.65 -1.00
C PRO A 113 12.20 -15.92 -0.57
N TYR A 114 12.12 -15.46 0.69
CA TYR A 114 11.02 -14.63 1.18
C TYR A 114 10.92 -13.28 0.42
N GLU A 115 12.03 -12.55 0.28
CA GLU A 115 12.06 -11.28 -0.48
C GLU A 115 11.65 -11.47 -1.94
N LYS A 116 11.98 -12.61 -2.53
CA LYS A 116 11.54 -12.94 -3.90
C LYS A 116 10.03 -13.15 -3.97
N VAL A 117 9.42 -13.83 -2.99
CA VAL A 117 7.97 -13.99 -2.93
C VAL A 117 7.30 -12.61 -2.84
N VAL A 118 7.76 -11.76 -1.93
CA VAL A 118 7.27 -10.38 -1.78
C VAL A 118 7.37 -9.63 -3.11
N TRP A 119 8.51 -9.76 -3.80
CA TRP A 119 8.72 -9.10 -5.08
C TRP A 119 7.79 -9.62 -6.19
N GLU A 120 7.59 -10.93 -6.29
CA GLU A 120 6.64 -11.52 -7.26
C GLU A 120 5.21 -11.10 -6.97
N THR A 121 4.80 -11.05 -5.70
CA THR A 121 3.50 -10.53 -5.27
C THR A 121 3.34 -9.05 -5.65
N GLU A 122 4.38 -8.24 -5.48
CA GLU A 122 4.37 -6.83 -5.90
C GLU A 122 4.22 -6.68 -7.42
N ARG A 123 4.93 -7.51 -8.21
CA ARG A 123 4.81 -7.52 -9.68
C ARG A 123 3.40 -7.91 -10.12
N LEU A 124 2.83 -8.95 -9.52
CA LEU A 124 1.45 -9.36 -9.77
C LEU A 124 0.47 -8.21 -9.51
N ASN A 125 0.56 -7.58 -8.34
CA ASN A 125 -0.29 -6.44 -7.97
C ASN A 125 -0.15 -5.28 -8.96
N ARG A 126 1.08 -4.99 -9.40
CA ARG A 126 1.36 -3.95 -10.39
C ARG A 126 0.70 -4.25 -11.74
N ARG A 127 0.83 -5.48 -12.26
CA ARG A 127 0.23 -5.86 -13.55
C ARG A 127 -1.30 -5.74 -13.53
N ILE A 128 -1.94 -6.12 -12.43
CA ILE A 128 -3.39 -5.98 -12.27
C ILE A 128 -3.80 -4.50 -12.23
N SER A 129 -3.06 -3.67 -11.49
CA SER A 129 -3.33 -2.23 -11.40
C SER A 129 -3.19 -1.54 -12.75
N GLU A 130 -2.16 -1.89 -13.53
CA GLU A 130 -1.99 -1.36 -14.89
C GLU A 130 -3.11 -1.80 -15.85
N ALA A 131 -3.56 -3.05 -15.79
CA ALA A 131 -4.70 -3.49 -16.59
C ALA A 131 -5.99 -2.75 -16.20
N ARG A 132 -6.20 -2.48 -14.91
CA ARG A 132 -7.34 -1.66 -14.45
C ARG A 132 -7.25 -0.24 -14.97
N LEU A 133 -6.09 0.39 -14.88
CA LEU A 133 -5.87 1.73 -15.44
C LEU A 133 -6.18 1.75 -16.95
N LEU A 134 -5.68 0.78 -17.70
CA LEU A 134 -5.98 0.65 -19.13
C LEU A 134 -7.46 0.39 -19.41
N ALA A 135 -8.15 -0.40 -18.58
CA ALA A 135 -9.57 -0.65 -18.72
C ALA A 135 -10.38 0.63 -18.46
N ASN A 136 -10.01 1.41 -17.44
CA ASN A 136 -10.64 2.68 -17.11
C ASN A 136 -10.43 3.74 -18.22
N GLU A 137 -9.27 3.71 -18.87
CA GLU A 137 -8.96 4.57 -20.03
C GLU A 137 -9.56 4.07 -21.35
N GLY A 138 -10.23 2.90 -21.38
CA GLY A 138 -10.73 2.28 -22.61
C GLY A 138 -9.62 1.84 -23.58
N ARG A 139 -8.41 1.62 -23.07
CA ARG A 139 -7.20 1.23 -23.82
C ARG A 139 -6.83 -0.25 -23.65
N LEU A 140 -7.59 -1.01 -22.85
CA LEU A 140 -7.36 -2.44 -22.66
C LEU A 140 -7.81 -3.24 -23.89
N THR A 141 -6.87 -3.55 -24.78
CA THR A 141 -7.12 -4.46 -25.91
C THR A 141 -7.04 -5.92 -25.48
N GLU A 142 -7.63 -6.83 -26.25
CA GLU A 142 -7.59 -8.28 -25.97
C GLU A 142 -6.15 -8.79 -25.90
N GLU A 143 -5.25 -8.30 -26.78
CA GLU A 143 -3.84 -8.68 -26.76
C GLU A 143 -3.13 -8.23 -25.47
N VAL A 144 -3.46 -7.04 -24.97
CA VAL A 144 -2.91 -6.52 -23.72
C VAL A 144 -3.48 -7.27 -22.52
N GLU A 145 -4.77 -7.60 -22.52
CA GLU A 145 -5.39 -8.42 -21.47
C GLU A 145 -4.72 -9.80 -21.39
N VAL A 146 -4.50 -10.46 -22.53
CA VAL A 146 -3.78 -11.75 -22.59
C VAL A 146 -2.35 -11.61 -22.06
N GLN A 147 -1.64 -10.54 -22.42
CA GLN A 147 -0.28 -10.29 -21.93
C GLN A 147 -0.26 -10.13 -20.40
N VAL A 148 -1.19 -9.35 -19.85
CA VAL A 148 -1.29 -9.12 -18.40
C VAL A 148 -1.70 -10.40 -17.68
N ALA A 149 -2.71 -11.12 -18.17
CA ALA A 149 -3.16 -12.38 -17.59
C ALA A 149 -2.01 -13.42 -17.54
N GLN A 150 -1.22 -13.50 -18.60
CA GLN A 150 -0.04 -14.37 -18.63
C GLN A 150 1.04 -13.94 -17.62
N ALA A 151 1.30 -12.63 -17.48
CA ALA A 151 2.25 -12.11 -16.50
C ALA A 151 1.77 -12.36 -15.06
N VAL A 152 0.49 -12.15 -14.76
CA VAL A 152 -0.12 -12.45 -13.46
C VAL A 152 0.05 -13.93 -13.12
N LYS A 153 -0.23 -14.82 -14.08
CA LYS A 153 -0.03 -16.26 -13.91
C LYS A 153 1.44 -16.58 -13.59
N GLU A 154 2.37 -16.04 -14.37
CA GLU A 154 3.80 -16.28 -14.21
C GLU A 154 4.30 -15.81 -12.83
N HIS A 155 3.94 -14.60 -12.40
CA HIS A 155 4.32 -14.07 -11.09
C HIS A 155 3.72 -14.89 -9.95
N SER A 156 2.46 -15.34 -10.04
CA SER A 156 1.86 -16.23 -9.04
C SER A 156 2.58 -17.60 -8.99
N GLU A 157 2.89 -18.21 -10.13
CA GLU A 157 3.61 -19.48 -10.18
C GLU A 157 5.05 -19.38 -9.66
N ASN A 158 5.74 -18.27 -9.96
CA ASN A 158 7.07 -17.99 -9.43
C ASN A 158 7.05 -17.78 -7.91
N ALA A 159 6.07 -17.03 -7.40
CA ALA A 159 5.86 -16.86 -5.96
C ALA A 159 5.65 -18.21 -5.28
N ARG A 160 4.77 -19.09 -5.81
CA ARG A 160 4.58 -20.46 -5.30
C ARG A 160 5.84 -21.27 -5.26
N LYS A 161 6.62 -21.21 -6.34
CA LYS A 161 7.87 -21.95 -6.43
C LYS A 161 8.84 -21.50 -5.35
N GLU A 162 8.94 -20.20 -5.10
CA GLU A 162 9.81 -19.67 -4.05
C GLU A 162 9.25 -19.96 -2.64
N ILE A 163 7.92 -19.98 -2.44
CA ILE A 163 7.29 -20.48 -1.20
C ILE A 163 7.62 -21.96 -0.96
N ALA A 164 7.53 -22.79 -2.00
CA ALA A 164 7.87 -24.21 -1.91
C ALA A 164 9.36 -24.43 -1.59
N ASN A 165 10.26 -23.60 -2.16
CA ASN A 165 11.67 -23.60 -1.81
C ASN A 165 11.87 -23.15 -0.35
N LEU A 166 11.18 -22.10 0.07
CA LEU A 166 11.24 -21.55 1.42
C LEU A 166 10.78 -22.58 2.45
N LYS A 167 9.76 -23.40 2.13
CA LYS A 167 9.25 -24.49 3.01
C LYS A 167 10.33 -25.52 3.39
N ILE A 168 11.40 -25.65 2.59
CA ILE A 168 12.54 -26.54 2.87
C ILE A 168 13.47 -25.94 3.94
N THR A 169 13.69 -24.62 3.90
CA THR A 169 14.70 -23.93 4.72
C THR A 169 14.12 -23.18 5.91
N ASP A 170 12.91 -22.66 5.78
CA ASP A 170 12.20 -21.82 6.73
C ASP A 170 10.68 -22.00 6.56
N LYS A 171 10.13 -22.92 7.35
CA LYS A 171 8.70 -23.28 7.29
C LYS A 171 7.80 -22.11 7.71
N ASP A 172 8.21 -21.33 8.71
CA ASP A 172 7.41 -20.22 9.21
C ASP A 172 7.42 -19.07 8.20
N GLY A 173 8.57 -18.74 7.62
CA GLY A 173 8.68 -17.79 6.52
C GLY A 173 7.84 -18.20 5.30
N ALA A 174 7.78 -19.49 4.97
CA ALA A 174 6.92 -19.99 3.90
C ALA A 174 5.43 -19.81 4.20
N ALA A 175 5.01 -20.09 5.43
CA ALA A 175 3.62 -19.89 5.85
C ALA A 175 3.23 -18.40 5.83
N LEU A 176 4.09 -17.51 6.33
CA LEU A 176 3.88 -16.06 6.26
C LEU A 176 3.82 -15.55 4.82
N ALA A 177 4.70 -16.02 3.95
CA ALA A 177 4.71 -15.65 2.53
C ALA A 177 3.45 -16.15 1.80
N SER A 178 2.94 -17.33 2.17
CA SER A 178 1.68 -17.87 1.65
C SER A 178 0.47 -17.03 2.08
N ILE A 179 0.41 -16.60 3.35
CA ILE A 179 -0.64 -15.70 3.85
C ILE A 179 -0.62 -14.37 3.07
N GLU A 180 0.56 -13.79 2.87
CA GLU A 180 0.73 -12.52 2.15
C GLU A 180 0.29 -12.64 0.68
N LEU A 181 0.72 -13.69 -0.01
CA LEU A 181 0.31 -13.95 -1.39
C LEU A 181 -1.19 -14.19 -1.51
N ASN A 182 -1.79 -15.04 -0.67
CA ASN A 182 -3.23 -15.31 -0.72
C ASN A 182 -4.03 -14.04 -0.44
N THR A 183 -3.62 -13.25 0.57
CA THR A 183 -4.26 -11.97 0.88
C THR A 183 -4.19 -11.01 -0.31
N ALA A 184 -3.05 -10.92 -0.99
CA ALA A 184 -2.93 -10.11 -2.19
C ALA A 184 -3.87 -10.59 -3.30
N LEU A 185 -3.90 -11.89 -3.60
CA LEU A 185 -4.81 -12.45 -4.61
C LEU A 185 -6.28 -12.17 -4.28
N ASP A 186 -6.67 -12.34 -3.01
CA ASP A 186 -8.03 -12.12 -2.52
C ASP A 186 -8.50 -10.66 -2.68
N VAL A 187 -7.67 -9.69 -2.28
CA VAL A 187 -7.96 -8.26 -2.48
C VAL A 187 -8.12 -7.95 -3.96
N GLN A 188 -7.26 -8.51 -4.80
CA GLN A 188 -7.30 -8.24 -6.22
C GLN A 188 -8.53 -8.87 -6.90
N THR A 189 -8.95 -10.06 -6.47
CA THR A 189 -10.17 -10.72 -6.97
C THR A 189 -11.39 -9.90 -6.59
N THR A 190 -11.46 -9.46 -5.33
CA THR A 190 -12.56 -8.65 -4.81
C THR A 190 -12.69 -7.32 -5.56
N SER A 191 -11.57 -6.61 -5.75
CA SER A 191 -11.55 -5.32 -6.48
C SER A 191 -11.81 -5.45 -7.98
N LEU A 192 -11.52 -6.59 -8.61
CA LEU A 192 -11.94 -6.82 -10.01
C LEU A 192 -13.44 -7.07 -10.09
N ARG A 193 -14.01 -7.90 -9.19
CA ARG A 193 -15.44 -8.25 -9.19
C ARG A 193 -16.34 -7.05 -8.95
N SER A 194 -16.01 -6.19 -7.99
CA SER A 194 -16.83 -4.99 -7.71
C SER A 194 -16.98 -4.06 -8.92
N ARG A 195 -16.01 -4.09 -9.84
CA ARG A 195 -16.03 -3.27 -11.04
C ARG A 195 -16.87 -3.88 -12.17
N THR A 196 -17.05 -5.20 -12.20
CA THR A 196 -17.87 -5.87 -13.23
C THR A 196 -19.36 -5.54 -13.08
N ASP A 197 -19.81 -5.16 -11.89
CA ASP A 197 -21.18 -4.70 -11.61
C ASP A 197 -21.46 -3.27 -12.09
N VAL A 198 -20.41 -2.48 -12.30
CA VAL A 198 -20.49 -1.15 -12.93
C VAL A 198 -20.29 -1.37 -14.43
N GLU A 199 -21.27 -0.96 -15.26
CA GLU A 199 -21.27 -1.13 -16.73
C GLU A 199 -20.02 -0.50 -17.40
N ALA A 200 -18.86 -1.16 -17.28
CA ALA A 200 -17.62 -0.75 -17.89
C ALA A 200 -17.72 -1.08 -19.37
N ALA A 201 -17.74 -0.02 -20.19
CA ALA A 201 -17.84 -0.05 -21.63
C ALA A 201 -16.93 -1.11 -22.29
N GLY A 202 -17.49 -2.29 -22.59
CA GLY A 202 -17.02 -3.21 -23.63
C GLY A 202 -15.67 -3.91 -23.46
N HIS A 203 -14.88 -3.63 -22.42
CA HIS A 203 -13.57 -4.25 -22.20
C HIS A 203 -13.58 -5.09 -20.92
N SER A 204 -13.81 -6.40 -21.08
CA SER A 204 -13.86 -7.35 -19.98
C SER A 204 -12.47 -7.60 -19.40
N THR A 205 -12.36 -7.73 -18.08
CA THR A 205 -11.17 -8.24 -17.36
C THR A 205 -11.26 -9.74 -17.08
N SER A 206 -12.15 -10.44 -17.78
CA SER A 206 -12.49 -11.85 -17.53
C SER A 206 -11.29 -12.80 -17.55
N LEU A 207 -10.30 -12.59 -18.42
CA LEU A 207 -9.14 -13.47 -18.48
C LEU A 207 -8.26 -13.30 -17.22
N ILE A 208 -8.09 -12.06 -16.77
CA ILE A 208 -7.34 -11.73 -15.56
C ILE A 208 -8.06 -12.31 -14.34
N GLU A 209 -9.37 -12.13 -14.26
CA GLU A 209 -10.21 -12.68 -13.18
C GLU A 209 -10.10 -14.22 -13.10
N ASN A 210 -10.21 -14.92 -14.24
CA ASN A 210 -10.09 -16.37 -14.29
C ASN A 210 -8.71 -16.87 -13.85
N VAL A 211 -7.63 -16.20 -14.28
CA VAL A 211 -6.26 -16.54 -13.85
C VAL A 211 -6.09 -16.33 -12.36
N LEU A 212 -6.67 -15.25 -11.82
CA LEU A 212 -6.57 -14.91 -10.42
C LEU A 212 -7.33 -15.90 -9.54
N GLU A 213 -8.54 -16.29 -9.94
CA GLU A 213 -9.34 -17.32 -9.25
C GLU A 213 -8.64 -18.68 -9.26
N PHE A 214 -8.05 -19.07 -10.41
CA PHE A 214 -7.23 -20.28 -10.48
C PHE A 214 -6.02 -20.21 -9.55
N SER A 215 -5.35 -19.06 -9.49
CA SER A 215 -4.18 -18.85 -8.64
C SER A 215 -4.56 -18.87 -7.15
N GLN A 216 -5.67 -18.23 -6.78
CA GLN A 216 -6.21 -18.23 -5.42
C GLN A 216 -6.59 -19.64 -4.95
N ALA A 217 -7.28 -20.41 -5.80
CA ALA A 217 -7.64 -21.79 -5.50
C ALA A 217 -6.39 -22.69 -5.32
N ALA A 218 -5.34 -22.45 -6.11
CA ALA A 218 -4.07 -23.14 -5.95
C ALA A 218 -3.39 -22.78 -4.61
N GLU A 219 -3.32 -21.50 -4.24
CA GLU A 219 -2.72 -21.07 -2.96
C GLU A 219 -3.49 -21.57 -1.74
N ALA A 220 -4.82 -21.54 -1.78
CA ALA A 220 -5.64 -21.96 -0.65
C ALA A 220 -5.33 -23.40 -0.23
N SER A 221 -4.97 -24.26 -1.20
CA SER A 221 -4.53 -25.63 -0.93
C SER A 221 -3.15 -25.73 -0.29
N VAL A 222 -2.25 -24.77 -0.55
CA VAL A 222 -0.88 -24.73 -0.04
C VAL A 222 -0.82 -24.12 1.36
N GLU A 223 -1.62 -23.08 1.63
CA GLU A 223 -1.66 -22.38 2.91
C GLU A 223 -2.27 -23.26 4.02
N ALA A 224 -3.30 -24.05 3.70
CA ALA A 224 -3.98 -24.93 4.65
C ALA A 224 -3.04 -25.94 5.35
N ASP A 225 -1.87 -26.20 4.77
CA ASP A 225 -0.90 -27.16 5.28
C ASP A 225 -0.05 -26.65 6.46
N THR A 226 0.04 -25.34 6.72
CA THR A 226 1.00 -24.83 7.73
C THR A 226 0.59 -23.52 8.41
N LEU A 227 0.33 -23.59 9.72
CA LEU A 227 0.20 -22.41 10.59
C LEU A 227 1.60 -21.94 11.06
N PRO A 228 1.98 -20.65 10.89
CA PRO A 228 3.26 -20.12 11.39
C PRO A 228 3.37 -20.21 12.91
N ALA A 229 4.59 -20.35 13.44
CA ALA A 229 4.84 -20.25 14.87
C ALA A 229 4.48 -18.87 15.44
N TYR A 230 4.12 -18.80 16.72
CA TYR A 230 3.65 -17.56 17.37
C TYR A 230 4.66 -16.41 17.29
N ALA A 231 5.93 -16.65 17.65
CA ALA A 231 6.97 -15.61 17.70
C ALA A 231 7.24 -14.91 16.34
N PRO A 232 7.48 -15.63 15.21
CA PRO A 232 7.64 -14.96 13.92
C PRO A 232 6.33 -14.31 13.44
N LEU A 233 5.17 -14.86 13.79
CA LEU A 233 3.87 -14.30 13.42
C LEU A 233 3.60 -12.96 14.11
N ILE A 234 3.77 -12.88 15.44
CA ILE A 234 3.57 -11.61 16.17
C ILE A 234 4.57 -10.54 15.72
N ALA A 235 5.84 -10.91 15.51
CA ALA A 235 6.85 -9.98 15.00
C ALA A 235 6.49 -9.42 13.61
N LYS A 236 5.88 -10.26 12.75
CA LYS A 236 5.40 -9.82 11.44
C LYS A 236 4.18 -8.92 11.56
N VAL A 237 3.24 -9.25 12.44
CA VAL A 237 2.07 -8.40 12.74
C VAL A 237 2.51 -7.02 13.21
N GLU A 238 3.41 -6.93 14.20
CA GLU A 238 3.94 -5.66 14.71
C GLU A 238 4.63 -4.81 13.63
N SER A 239 5.39 -5.46 12.75
CA SER A 239 6.06 -4.80 11.63
C SER A 239 5.05 -4.22 10.62
N GLU A 240 4.02 -4.98 10.27
CA GLU A 240 3.00 -4.55 9.32
C GLU A 240 2.04 -3.51 9.92
N THR A 241 1.69 -3.60 11.20
CA THR A 241 0.87 -2.57 11.86
C THR A 241 1.63 -1.26 11.96
N THR A 242 2.94 -1.30 12.27
CA THR A 242 3.82 -0.11 12.22
C THR A 242 3.82 0.50 10.83
N ARG A 243 4.02 -0.32 9.79
CA ARG A 243 3.98 0.13 8.40
C ARG A 243 2.63 0.72 8.02
N ALA A 244 1.53 0.14 8.49
CA ALA A 244 0.19 0.64 8.23
C ALA A 244 -0.02 2.04 8.83
N HIS A 245 0.48 2.30 10.03
CA HIS A 245 0.49 3.64 10.64
C HIS A 245 1.35 4.65 9.88
N GLU A 246 2.51 4.25 9.39
CA GLU A 246 3.36 5.09 8.54
C GLU A 246 2.67 5.46 7.23
N LEU A 247 2.01 4.48 6.59
CA LEU A 247 1.22 4.70 5.38
C LEU A 247 0.04 5.62 5.65
N LEU A 248 -0.70 5.43 6.75
CA LEU A 248 -1.80 6.33 7.12
C LEU A 248 -1.31 7.78 7.20
N LYS A 249 -0.14 8.04 7.81
CA LYS A 249 0.45 9.39 7.86
C LYS A 249 0.70 9.97 6.46
N GLY A 250 1.19 9.16 5.52
CA GLY A 250 1.41 9.59 4.13
C GLY A 250 0.12 9.77 3.32
N VAL A 251 -0.90 8.96 3.59
CA VAL A 251 -2.19 9.00 2.89
C VAL A 251 -3.02 10.23 3.25
N LYS A 252 -2.75 10.89 4.39
CA LYS A 252 -3.45 12.11 4.85
C LYS A 252 -3.53 13.24 3.81
N GLU A 253 -2.58 13.30 2.89
CA GLU A 253 -2.54 14.33 1.83
C GLU A 253 -3.48 14.03 0.66
N SER A 254 -3.87 12.76 0.47
CA SER A 254 -4.61 12.27 -0.72
C SER A 254 -5.96 11.60 -0.40
N ALA A 255 -6.27 11.37 0.87
CA ALA A 255 -7.52 10.77 1.31
C ALA A 255 -8.48 11.78 1.93
N THR A 256 -9.78 11.54 1.79
CA THR A 256 -10.83 12.33 2.44
C THR A 256 -10.74 12.18 3.96
N LYS A 257 -11.36 13.11 4.71
CA LYS A 257 -11.41 13.02 6.18
C LYS A 257 -12.11 11.75 6.63
N ASP A 258 -13.21 11.42 5.97
CA ASP A 258 -13.99 10.22 6.25
C ASP A 258 -13.14 8.97 6.02
N GLU A 259 -12.44 8.86 4.87
CA GLU A 259 -11.50 7.76 4.59
C GLU A 259 -10.40 7.64 5.66
N GLN A 260 -9.83 8.76 6.10
CA GLN A 260 -8.77 8.76 7.12
C GLN A 260 -9.31 8.22 8.45
N LYS A 261 -10.48 8.71 8.86
CA LYS A 261 -11.14 8.30 10.09
C LYS A 261 -11.51 6.82 10.04
N ASP A 262 -12.00 6.40 8.89
CA ASP A 262 -12.31 5.03 8.57
C ASP A 262 -11.09 4.12 8.70
N ILE A 263 -9.96 4.47 8.08
CA ILE A 263 -8.71 3.69 8.18
C ILE A 263 -8.25 3.62 9.64
N SER A 264 -8.35 4.74 10.38
CA SER A 264 -7.93 4.84 11.78
C SER A 264 -8.74 3.88 12.66
N ARG A 265 -10.06 3.85 12.47
CA ARG A 265 -10.96 2.91 13.16
C ARG A 265 -10.60 1.44 12.90
N ARG A 266 -10.16 1.07 11.69
CA ARG A 266 -9.71 -0.31 11.40
C ARG A 266 -8.39 -0.64 12.08
N LEU A 267 -7.47 0.32 12.18
CA LEU A 267 -6.21 0.13 12.90
C LEU A 267 -6.46 -0.10 14.38
N GLU A 268 -7.36 0.67 15.00
CA GLU A 268 -7.76 0.46 16.41
C GLU A 268 -8.40 -0.92 16.63
N ASP A 269 -9.27 -1.38 15.72
CA ASP A 269 -9.85 -2.72 15.79
C ASP A 269 -8.78 -3.83 15.62
N ILE A 270 -7.83 -3.62 14.72
CA ILE A 270 -6.68 -4.52 14.53
C ILE A 270 -5.85 -4.58 15.82
N GLU A 271 -5.50 -3.44 16.42
CA GLU A 271 -4.71 -3.39 17.66
C GLU A 271 -5.40 -4.12 18.82
N ARG A 272 -6.70 -3.90 18.98
CA ARG A 272 -7.51 -4.64 19.96
C ARG A 272 -7.49 -6.15 19.72
N LYS A 273 -7.58 -6.59 18.47
CA LYS A 273 -7.49 -8.03 18.12
C LYS A 273 -6.09 -8.60 18.36
N VAL A 274 -5.03 -7.80 18.16
CA VAL A 274 -3.67 -8.19 18.55
C VAL A 274 -3.61 -8.44 20.05
N GLU A 275 -4.09 -7.49 20.85
CA GLU A 275 -4.09 -7.61 22.31
C GLU A 275 -4.89 -8.83 22.78
N ALA A 276 -6.07 -9.06 22.21
CA ALA A 276 -6.88 -10.25 22.50
C ALA A 276 -6.11 -11.54 22.19
N ALA A 277 -5.44 -11.63 21.04
CA ALA A 277 -4.63 -12.79 20.68
C ALA A 277 -3.41 -12.96 21.59
N MET A 278 -2.78 -11.86 22.05
CA MET A 278 -1.68 -11.90 23.00
C MET A 278 -2.11 -12.46 24.36
N ASN A 279 -3.30 -12.07 24.84
CA ASN A 279 -3.86 -12.57 26.09
C ASN A 279 -4.17 -14.08 26.04
N LEU A 280 -4.49 -14.62 24.86
CA LEU A 280 -4.73 -16.05 24.64
C LEU A 280 -3.45 -16.86 24.43
N SER A 281 -2.29 -16.22 24.24
CA SER A 281 -1.06 -16.90 23.81
C SER A 281 -0.56 -17.99 24.78
N GLU A 282 -0.80 -17.82 26.08
CA GLU A 282 -0.38 -18.77 27.11
C GLU A 282 -1.39 -19.89 27.37
N THR A 283 -2.68 -19.64 27.16
CA THR A 283 -3.78 -20.56 27.49
C THR A 283 -4.27 -21.35 26.29
N GLU A 284 -4.33 -20.70 25.12
CA GLU A 284 -4.97 -21.20 23.90
C GLU A 284 -4.11 -20.84 22.69
N GLU A 285 -2.87 -21.34 22.65
CA GLU A 285 -1.85 -20.98 21.65
C GLU A 285 -2.34 -21.10 20.19
N ILE A 286 -3.14 -22.12 19.88
CA ILE A 286 -3.68 -22.31 18.52
C ILE A 286 -4.66 -21.18 18.17
N GLU A 287 -5.54 -20.80 19.09
CA GLU A 287 -6.53 -19.74 18.89
C GLU A 287 -5.84 -18.38 18.77
N ALA A 288 -4.86 -18.11 19.63
CA ALA A 288 -4.00 -16.94 19.54
C ALA A 288 -3.33 -16.83 18.15
N ARG A 289 -2.76 -17.93 17.66
CA ARG A 289 -2.10 -17.96 16.34
C ARG A 289 -3.09 -17.78 15.18
N LEU A 290 -4.27 -18.38 15.24
CA LEU A 290 -5.32 -18.16 14.24
C LEU A 290 -5.81 -16.71 14.24
N GLY A 291 -6.00 -16.11 15.43
CA GLY A 291 -6.33 -14.70 15.59
C GLY A 291 -5.26 -13.79 14.98
N LEU A 292 -3.98 -14.06 15.23
CA LEU A 292 -2.89 -13.29 14.63
C LEU A 292 -2.76 -13.46 13.11
N VAL A 293 -3.09 -14.63 12.55
CA VAL A 293 -3.17 -14.81 11.10
C VAL A 293 -4.27 -13.92 10.51
N GLU A 294 -5.45 -13.89 11.14
CA GLU A 294 -6.54 -13.04 10.70
C GLU A 294 -6.19 -11.55 10.79
N VAL A 295 -5.55 -11.14 11.90
CA VAL A 295 -5.03 -9.78 12.05
C VAL A 295 -4.02 -9.44 10.95
N LEU A 296 -3.08 -10.34 10.65
CA LEU A 296 -2.09 -10.12 9.61
C LEU A 296 -2.77 -9.89 8.24
N ARG A 297 -3.77 -10.71 7.92
CA ARG A 297 -4.58 -10.55 6.69
C ARG A 297 -5.28 -9.20 6.67
N GLN A 298 -5.97 -8.82 7.75
CA GLN A 298 -6.67 -7.53 7.84
C GLN A 298 -5.70 -6.34 7.68
N THR A 299 -4.53 -6.44 8.29
CA THR A 299 -3.48 -5.42 8.19
C THR A 299 -2.95 -5.31 6.76
N HIS A 300 -2.65 -6.44 6.10
CA HIS A 300 -2.21 -6.46 4.71
C HIS A 300 -3.27 -5.92 3.76
N ARG A 301 -4.54 -6.30 3.94
CA ARG A 301 -5.67 -5.75 3.17
C ARG A 301 -5.74 -4.23 3.30
N LEU A 302 -5.58 -3.70 4.51
CA LEU A 302 -5.59 -2.26 4.76
C LEU A 302 -4.39 -1.55 4.12
N ILE A 303 -3.20 -2.17 4.15
CA ILE A 303 -2.00 -1.66 3.45
C ILE A 303 -2.23 -1.61 1.94
N VAL A 304 -2.80 -2.66 1.35
CA VAL A 304 -3.11 -2.68 -0.09
C VAL A 304 -4.12 -1.58 -0.44
N PHE A 305 -5.15 -1.40 0.37
CA PHE A 305 -6.08 -0.28 0.23
C PHE A 305 -5.34 1.07 0.26
N MET A 306 -4.51 1.34 1.27
CA MET A 306 -3.78 2.61 1.39
C MET A 306 -2.79 2.88 0.25
N THR A 307 -2.21 1.83 -0.33
CA THR A 307 -1.15 1.95 -1.35
C THR A 307 -1.66 1.96 -2.78
N ASN A 308 -2.86 1.43 -3.02
CA ASN A 308 -3.41 1.30 -4.37
C ASN A 308 -4.59 2.25 -4.59
N ILE A 309 -4.34 3.31 -5.36
CA ILE A 309 -5.34 4.35 -5.65
C ILE A 309 -6.59 3.80 -6.34
N ASP A 310 -6.43 2.79 -7.21
CA ASP A 310 -7.56 2.20 -7.93
C ASP A 310 -8.44 1.37 -7.00
N VAL A 311 -7.84 0.69 -6.01
CA VAL A 311 -8.58 -0.04 -4.98
C VAL A 311 -9.40 0.94 -4.14
N ARG A 312 -8.82 2.08 -3.75
CA ARG A 312 -9.55 3.13 -3.00
C ARG A 312 -10.68 3.76 -3.79
N ALA A 313 -10.50 3.93 -5.11
CA ALA A 313 -11.51 4.51 -5.97
C ALA A 313 -12.69 3.56 -6.24
N SER A 314 -12.50 2.25 -6.09
CA SER A 314 -13.48 1.23 -6.49
C SER A 314 -14.18 0.50 -5.34
N LEU A 315 -13.64 0.57 -4.12
CA LEU A 315 -14.15 -0.15 -2.96
C LEU A 315 -14.17 0.75 -1.73
N ALA A 316 -15.21 0.62 -0.90
CA ALA A 316 -15.13 1.18 0.44
C ALA A 316 -14.18 0.31 1.28
N VAL A 317 -13.44 0.92 2.20
CA VAL A 317 -12.55 0.15 3.09
C VAL A 317 -13.31 -0.87 3.93
N ASN A 318 -14.61 -0.65 4.19
CA ASN A 318 -15.49 -1.61 4.86
C ASN A 318 -15.63 -2.94 4.09
N ASP A 319 -15.63 -2.88 2.75
CA ASP A 319 -15.80 -4.05 1.90
C ASP A 319 -14.55 -4.95 1.92
N ILE A 320 -13.41 -4.39 2.29
CA ILE A 320 -12.12 -5.08 2.31
C ILE A 320 -11.74 -5.49 3.74
N VAL A 321 -11.94 -4.59 4.70
CA VAL A 321 -11.59 -4.78 6.11
C VAL A 321 -12.79 -4.35 6.97
N PRO A 322 -13.70 -5.30 7.25
CA PRO A 322 -14.82 -5.05 8.14
C PRO A 322 -14.32 -4.88 9.58
N VAL A 323 -14.93 -3.94 10.30
CA VAL A 323 -14.62 -3.66 11.71
C VAL A 323 -15.47 -4.55 12.60
N THR A 324 -14.87 -5.14 13.64
CA THR A 324 -15.66 -5.73 14.73
C THR A 324 -16.08 -4.66 15.73
N LEU A 325 -17.37 -4.57 16.02
CA LEU A 325 -17.92 -3.59 16.94
C LEU A 325 -17.50 -3.90 18.39
N THR A 326 -17.17 -2.86 19.16
CA THR A 326 -16.91 -3.02 20.60
C THR A 326 -18.19 -3.39 21.34
N GLU A 327 -18.06 -3.94 22.56
CA GLU A 327 -19.21 -4.13 23.45
C GLU A 327 -19.96 -2.81 23.72
N GLU A 328 -19.25 -1.70 23.88
CA GLU A 328 -19.85 -0.38 24.09
C GLU A 328 -20.66 0.10 22.88
N GLU A 329 -20.12 -0.08 21.66
CA GLU A 329 -20.80 0.27 20.41
C GLU A 329 -22.03 -0.62 20.18
N ARG A 330 -21.87 -1.92 20.42
CA ARG A 330 -22.93 -2.92 20.42
C ARG A 330 -24.07 -2.55 21.37
N VAL A 331 -23.74 -2.20 22.61
CA VAL A 331 -24.71 -1.71 23.59
C VAL A 331 -25.36 -0.41 23.12
N THR A 332 -24.63 0.51 22.51
CA THR A 332 -25.17 1.77 21.98
C THR A 332 -26.17 1.53 20.85
N ILE A 333 -25.87 0.61 19.93
CA ILE A 333 -26.77 0.20 18.86
C ILE A 333 -28.02 -0.46 19.44
N ALA A 334 -27.87 -1.39 20.39
CA ALA A 334 -29.00 -2.04 21.05
C ALA A 334 -29.88 -1.04 21.83
N LYS A 335 -29.29 -0.05 22.52
CA LYS A 335 -30.04 1.06 23.15
C LYS A 335 -30.81 1.87 22.12
N THR A 336 -30.22 2.11 20.95
CA THR A 336 -30.89 2.81 19.84
C THR A 336 -32.08 2.00 19.32
N GLN A 337 -31.92 0.68 19.12
CA GLN A 337 -33.01 -0.21 18.73
C GLN A 337 -34.16 -0.21 19.74
N ILE A 338 -33.88 -0.23 21.04
CA ILE A 338 -34.90 -0.10 22.09
C ILE A 338 -35.61 1.26 22.00
N THR A 339 -34.86 2.34 21.81
CA THR A 339 -35.42 3.69 21.69
C THR A 339 -36.34 3.80 20.47
N GLU A 340 -35.94 3.24 19.32
CA GLU A 340 -36.75 3.18 18.12
C GLU A 340 -37.99 2.29 18.29
N ALA A 341 -37.85 1.13 18.95
CA ALA A 341 -38.97 0.23 19.23
C ALA A 341 -40.01 0.91 20.12
N LYS A 342 -39.57 1.65 21.16
CA LYS A 342 -40.46 2.47 22.00
C LYS A 342 -41.17 3.55 21.21
N ALA A 343 -40.47 4.24 20.32
CA ALA A 343 -41.07 5.26 19.47
C ALA A 343 -42.13 4.66 18.54
N MET A 344 -41.88 3.48 17.95
CA MET A 344 -42.86 2.76 17.14
C MET A 344 -44.07 2.30 17.96
N LEU A 345 -43.88 1.80 19.19
CA LEU A 345 -44.99 1.45 20.08
C LEU A 345 -45.88 2.65 20.42
N LEU A 346 -45.29 3.83 20.66
CA LEU A 346 -46.06 5.06 20.86
C LEU A 346 -46.88 5.44 19.62
N GLN A 347 -46.33 5.28 18.42
CA GLN A 347 -47.06 5.50 17.17
C GLN A 347 -48.20 4.49 16.98
N ILE A 348 -47.99 3.22 17.35
CA ILE A 348 -49.02 2.18 17.35
C ILE A 348 -50.14 2.55 18.32
N ASP A 349 -49.81 2.95 19.55
CA ASP A 349 -50.79 3.37 20.56
C ASP A 349 -51.59 4.59 20.10
N GLU A 350 -50.94 5.59 19.50
CA GLU A 350 -51.61 6.76 18.93
C GLU A 350 -52.54 6.36 17.77
N ALA A 351 -52.12 5.45 16.90
CA ALA A 351 -52.94 4.93 15.80
C ALA A 351 -54.16 4.13 16.29
N ILE A 352 -54.03 3.39 17.40
CA ILE A 352 -55.13 2.66 18.03
C ILE A 352 -56.16 3.63 18.63
N VAL A 353 -55.71 4.73 19.23
CA VAL A 353 -56.57 5.72 19.91
C VAL A 353 -57.11 6.79 18.95
N SER A 354 -56.48 6.97 17.79
CA SER A 354 -56.85 7.96 16.78
C SER A 354 -58.31 7.84 16.35
N THR A 355 -59.02 8.97 16.39
CA THR A 355 -60.43 9.09 15.96
C THR A 355 -60.57 9.70 14.56
N THR A 356 -59.45 10.02 13.90
CA THR A 356 -59.41 10.78 12.64
C THR A 356 -59.13 9.92 11.40
N THR A 357 -58.57 8.73 11.57
CA THR A 357 -58.35 7.71 10.52
C THR A 357 -59.41 6.60 10.61
N GLU A 358 -59.61 5.82 9.54
CA GLU A 358 -60.42 4.60 9.65
C GLU A 358 -59.90 3.75 10.82
N PRO A 359 -60.74 3.43 11.82
CA PRO A 359 -60.27 2.74 13.01
C PRO A 359 -59.77 1.34 12.63
N ILE A 360 -58.64 0.95 13.20
CA ILE A 360 -58.08 -0.40 13.04
C ILE A 360 -59.15 -1.42 13.44
N SER A 361 -59.44 -2.39 12.58
CA SER A 361 -60.49 -3.38 12.85
C SER A 361 -60.17 -4.19 14.11
N ALA A 362 -61.20 -4.48 14.93
CA ALA A 362 -61.03 -5.22 16.18
C ALA A 362 -60.35 -6.59 15.99
N ASP A 363 -60.67 -7.31 14.91
CA ASP A 363 -60.07 -8.61 14.57
C ASP A 363 -58.57 -8.52 14.28
N VAL A 364 -58.10 -7.40 13.71
CA VAL A 364 -56.67 -7.14 13.47
C VAL A 364 -55.98 -6.79 14.78
N LEU A 365 -56.62 -5.97 15.62
CA LEU A 365 -56.08 -5.61 16.93
C LEU A 365 -55.95 -6.82 17.85
N GLU A 366 -56.95 -7.72 17.87
CA GLU A 366 -56.89 -8.97 18.65
C GLU A 366 -55.71 -9.86 18.25
N LYS A 367 -55.36 -9.87 16.96
CA LYS A 367 -54.21 -10.65 16.45
C LYS A 367 -52.86 -9.99 16.72
N LEU A 368 -52.81 -8.66 16.81
CA LEU A 368 -51.57 -7.90 17.03
C LEU A 368 -51.27 -7.65 18.51
N ASN A 369 -52.28 -7.65 19.38
CA ASN A 369 -52.11 -7.46 20.82
C ASN A 369 -51.08 -8.40 21.48
N PRO A 370 -51.01 -9.70 21.13
CA PRO A 370 -49.95 -10.57 21.62
C PRO A 370 -48.55 -10.06 21.25
N ALA A 371 -48.34 -9.64 20.00
CA ALA A 371 -47.05 -9.13 19.52
C ALA A 371 -46.68 -7.77 20.14
N ILE A 372 -47.66 -6.88 20.35
CA ILE A 372 -47.47 -5.60 21.06
C ILE A 372 -47.08 -5.86 22.52
N THR A 373 -47.75 -6.82 23.17
CA THR A 373 -47.46 -7.19 24.56
C THR A 373 -46.09 -7.84 24.68
N GLU A 374 -45.74 -8.73 23.73
CA GLU A 374 -44.43 -9.36 23.62
C GLU A 374 -43.34 -8.30 23.50
N SER A 375 -43.42 -7.41 22.49
CA SER A 375 -42.46 -6.32 22.32
C SER A 375 -42.32 -5.45 23.59
N THR A 376 -43.43 -5.04 24.20
CA THR A 376 -43.39 -4.23 25.44
C THR A 376 -42.70 -4.96 26.59
N THR A 377 -42.92 -6.28 26.69
CA THR A 377 -42.30 -7.13 27.72
C THR A 377 -40.81 -7.30 27.43
N THR A 378 -40.44 -7.62 26.19
CA THR A 378 -39.04 -7.77 25.75
C THR A 378 -38.25 -6.47 25.95
N ILE A 379 -38.85 -5.31 25.69
CA ILE A 379 -38.25 -4.00 25.99
C ILE A 379 -37.98 -3.85 27.50
N ALA A 380 -38.97 -4.16 28.34
CA ALA A 380 -38.81 -4.06 29.79
C ALA A 380 -37.74 -5.03 30.32
N GLU A 381 -37.65 -6.24 29.75
CA GLU A 381 -36.60 -7.21 30.05
C GLU A 381 -35.21 -6.71 29.64
N ALA A 382 -35.08 -6.13 28.44
CA ALA A 382 -33.84 -5.54 27.96
C ALA A 382 -33.39 -4.36 28.84
N GLU A 383 -34.32 -3.48 29.25
CA GLU A 383 -34.02 -2.38 30.16
C GLU A 383 -33.65 -2.84 31.58
N ALA A 384 -34.25 -3.94 32.05
CA ALA A 384 -33.88 -4.53 33.32
C ALA A 384 -32.43 -5.04 33.31
N LEU A 385 -31.94 -5.57 32.18
CA LEU A 385 -30.54 -5.99 32.04
C LEU A 385 -29.56 -4.82 32.18
N LEU A 386 -29.92 -3.62 31.71
CA LEU A 386 -29.08 -2.42 31.87
C LEU A 386 -28.82 -2.03 33.33
N ALA A 387 -29.63 -2.53 34.28
CA ALA A 387 -29.46 -2.31 35.71
C ALA A 387 -28.60 -3.38 36.41
N VAL A 388 -28.16 -4.42 35.69
CA VAL A 388 -27.37 -5.54 36.24
C VAL A 388 -25.91 -5.39 35.83
N GLU A 389 -24.99 -5.49 36.79
CA GLU A 389 -23.54 -5.50 36.54
C GLU A 389 -22.91 -6.86 36.92
N PRO A 390 -22.10 -7.49 36.04
CA PRO A 390 -21.78 -7.06 34.67
C PRO A 390 -22.96 -7.28 33.70
N LEU A 391 -23.07 -6.40 32.70
CA LEU A 391 -24.10 -6.51 31.67
C LEU A 391 -23.80 -7.70 30.74
N ASP A 392 -24.79 -8.58 30.56
CA ASP A 392 -24.74 -9.58 29.49
C ASP A 392 -25.10 -8.89 28.16
N VAL A 393 -24.06 -8.43 27.45
CA VAL A 393 -24.19 -7.69 26.19
C VAL A 393 -24.90 -8.53 25.13
N ALA A 394 -24.61 -9.83 25.04
CA ALA A 394 -25.20 -10.71 24.03
C ALA A 394 -26.70 -10.90 24.28
N GLN A 395 -27.10 -11.10 25.54
CA GLN A 395 -28.51 -11.19 25.90
C GLN A 395 -29.23 -9.85 25.68
N PHE A 396 -28.61 -8.73 26.05
CA PHE A 396 -29.17 -7.39 25.87
C PHE A 396 -29.42 -7.07 24.39
N GLU A 397 -28.46 -7.34 23.51
CA GLU A 397 -28.62 -7.16 22.08
C GLU A 397 -29.70 -8.06 21.49
N ALA A 398 -29.77 -9.33 21.90
CA ALA A 398 -30.77 -10.26 21.40
C ALA A 398 -32.19 -9.76 21.72
N LEU A 399 -32.42 -9.29 22.95
CA LEU A 399 -33.71 -8.73 23.37
C LEU A 399 -34.00 -7.40 22.66
N ALA A 400 -33.02 -6.51 22.53
CA ALA A 400 -33.18 -5.24 21.83
C ALA A 400 -33.58 -5.45 20.35
N LYS A 401 -32.91 -6.39 19.68
CA LYS A 401 -33.20 -6.77 18.30
C LYS A 401 -34.58 -7.39 18.16
N ASP A 402 -34.94 -8.33 19.03
CA ASP A 402 -36.23 -9.02 19.01
C ASP A 402 -37.39 -8.03 19.21
N ALA A 403 -37.28 -7.15 20.20
CA ALA A 403 -38.25 -6.08 20.42
C ALA A 403 -38.40 -5.17 19.19
N PHE A 404 -37.28 -4.77 18.57
CA PHE A 404 -37.29 -3.94 17.38
C PHE A 404 -37.98 -4.65 16.19
N ASP A 405 -37.58 -5.88 15.89
CA ASP A 405 -38.08 -6.65 14.74
C ASP A 405 -39.59 -6.94 14.88
N VAL A 406 -40.05 -7.36 16.08
CA VAL A 406 -41.48 -7.57 16.37
C VAL A 406 -42.28 -6.28 16.21
N THR A 407 -41.79 -5.17 16.74
CA THR A 407 -42.51 -3.88 16.65
C THR A 407 -42.58 -3.36 15.22
N LEU A 408 -41.48 -3.52 14.47
CA LEU A 408 -41.41 -3.15 13.06
C LEU A 408 -42.41 -3.96 12.23
N ASP A 409 -42.59 -5.25 12.52
CA ASP A 409 -43.57 -6.07 11.82
C ASP A 409 -45.02 -5.67 12.14
N VAL A 410 -45.31 -5.29 13.40
CA VAL A 410 -46.62 -4.69 13.75
C VAL A 410 -46.87 -3.40 12.98
N MET A 411 -45.88 -2.50 12.91
CA MET A 411 -45.93 -1.25 12.13
C MET A 411 -46.25 -1.51 10.65
N LYS A 412 -45.56 -2.49 10.03
CA LYS A 412 -45.80 -2.89 8.63
C LYS A 412 -47.22 -3.41 8.41
N VAL A 413 -47.73 -4.25 9.31
CA VAL A 413 -49.11 -4.79 9.20
C VAL A 413 -50.15 -3.68 9.30
N LEU A 414 -49.92 -2.69 10.16
CA LEU A 414 -50.78 -1.52 10.30
C LEU A 414 -50.59 -0.49 9.18
N ASN A 415 -49.65 -0.72 8.26
CA ASN A 415 -49.25 0.21 7.21
C ASN A 415 -48.93 1.61 7.75
N LEU A 416 -48.40 1.66 8.98
CA LEU A 416 -47.86 2.87 9.58
C LEU A 416 -46.50 3.09 8.91
N ARG A 417 -46.43 4.08 8.01
CA ARG A 417 -45.19 4.40 7.29
C ARG A 417 -44.07 4.64 8.29
N LYS A 418 -43.01 3.86 8.20
CA LYS A 418 -41.68 4.34 8.54
C LYS A 418 -41.30 5.32 7.43
N ASP A 419 -41.08 6.60 7.75
CA ASP A 419 -40.38 7.46 6.79
C ASP A 419 -39.07 6.75 6.43
N GLU A 420 -38.84 6.59 5.12
CA GLU A 420 -37.76 5.79 4.55
C GLU A 420 -36.37 6.28 4.96
N SER A 421 -35.45 5.32 5.06
CA SER A 421 -33.98 5.45 5.14
C SER A 421 -33.39 6.11 6.38
N ILE A 422 -33.24 5.30 7.43
CA ILE A 422 -31.93 5.25 8.09
C ILE A 422 -31.31 3.95 7.60
N GLU A 423 -30.64 3.99 6.44
CA GLU A 423 -29.36 3.29 6.37
C GLU A 423 -28.60 3.82 7.57
N ILE A 424 -28.23 2.98 8.53
CA ILE A 424 -27.42 3.39 9.67
C ILE A 424 -26.17 4.03 9.07
N PRO A 425 -26.02 5.37 9.06
CA PRO A 425 -24.76 5.95 8.73
C PRO A 425 -23.92 5.64 9.96
N ILE A 426 -22.74 5.04 9.78
CA ILE A 426 -21.74 5.01 10.83
C ILE A 426 -21.20 6.45 10.93
N GLU A 427 -22.03 7.39 11.39
CA GLU A 427 -21.65 8.77 11.62
C GLU A 427 -21.20 8.87 13.07
N GLU A 428 -19.89 8.66 13.21
CA GLU A 428 -19.01 9.53 13.98
C GLU A 428 -19.58 10.12 15.28
N VAL A 429 -19.47 9.34 16.37
CA VAL A 429 -19.43 9.91 17.73
C VAL A 429 -18.17 10.74 17.85
N ILE A 430 -18.30 12.05 17.66
CA ILE A 430 -17.32 13.04 18.08
C ILE A 430 -17.51 13.20 19.59
N GLU A 431 -16.60 12.65 20.38
CA GLU A 431 -16.46 13.05 21.76
C GLU A 431 -15.83 14.45 21.78
N GLU A 432 -16.67 15.46 22.02
CA GLU A 432 -16.21 16.80 22.35
C GLU A 432 -15.55 16.73 23.73
N VAL A 433 -14.22 16.65 23.74
CA VAL A 433 -13.44 16.71 24.98
C VAL A 433 -13.67 18.07 25.61
N GLU A 434 -14.51 18.09 26.65
CA GLU A 434 -14.71 19.19 27.56
C GLU A 434 -13.38 19.45 28.28
N VAL A 435 -12.63 20.43 27.78
CA VAL A 435 -11.45 20.95 28.47
C VAL A 435 -11.94 21.69 29.71
N LEU A 436 -11.75 21.05 30.87
CA LEU A 436 -11.92 21.64 32.19
C LEU A 436 -11.04 22.90 32.29
N GLU A 437 -11.65 24.08 32.23
CA GLU A 437 -11.02 25.32 32.69
C GLU A 437 -10.96 25.29 34.23
N GLU A 438 -9.74 25.21 34.76
CA GLU A 438 -9.47 25.37 36.18
C GLU A 438 -9.48 26.86 36.54
N ASP A 439 -10.34 27.20 37.50
CA ASP A 439 -10.49 28.50 38.14
C ASP A 439 -9.14 29.15 38.51
N THR A 440 -8.93 30.39 38.05
CA THR A 440 -8.10 31.34 38.81
C THR A 440 -8.88 32.63 39.04
N GLU A 441 -9.22 32.84 40.30
CA GLU A 441 -9.94 33.99 40.82
C GLU A 441 -9.25 35.33 40.55
N ALA A 442 -10.13 36.31 40.38
CA ALA A 442 -9.93 37.75 40.29
C ALA A 442 -8.86 38.38 41.18
N ALA A 443 -8.11 39.32 40.58
CA ALA A 443 -7.78 40.59 41.25
C ALA A 443 -7.66 41.72 40.21
N THR A 444 -8.71 42.54 40.17
CA THR A 444 -8.72 43.91 39.65
C THR A 444 -7.58 44.76 40.21
N SER A 445 -7.00 45.66 39.40
CA SER A 445 -6.72 47.09 39.73
C SER A 445 -5.38 47.61 39.15
N THR A 446 -5.51 48.48 38.15
CA THR A 446 -4.86 49.81 38.04
C THR A 446 -3.35 49.89 37.75
N GLY A 447 -2.98 50.63 36.69
CA GLY A 447 -1.65 51.26 36.61
C GLY A 447 -1.07 51.55 35.21
N THR A 448 -1.50 52.68 34.63
CA THR A 448 -0.72 53.72 33.93
C THR A 448 0.77 53.53 33.56
N SER A 449 1.14 54.11 32.39
CA SER A 449 2.46 54.68 31.97
C SER A 449 3.53 53.71 31.44
N THR A 450 4.01 53.78 30.20
CA THR A 450 4.82 54.76 29.41
C THR A 450 6.26 54.26 29.23
N GLU A 451 6.74 54.46 27.99
CA GLU A 451 8.13 54.80 27.57
C GLU A 451 9.29 53.81 27.70
N ASP A 452 9.99 53.73 26.55
CA ASP A 452 11.45 53.73 26.34
C ASP A 452 12.30 52.61 26.98
N ALA A 453 12.97 51.77 26.17
CA ALA A 453 14.22 51.98 25.41
C ALA A 453 15.44 51.45 26.18
N ASP A 454 16.48 51.11 25.41
CA ASP A 454 17.84 50.75 25.85
C ASP A 454 18.03 49.35 26.47
N VAL A 455 19.15 48.64 26.33
CA VAL A 455 20.31 48.56 25.41
C VAL A 455 21.22 47.51 26.05
N ALA A 456 21.86 46.67 25.22
CA ALA A 456 23.06 45.86 25.51
C ALA A 456 22.97 45.00 26.79
N GLU A 457 23.88 44.13 27.21
CA GLU A 457 25.24 43.67 26.93
C GLU A 457 25.25 42.35 27.77
N GLU A 458 25.87 41.21 27.46
CA GLU A 458 27.29 40.95 27.32
C GLU A 458 27.48 39.46 27.69
N VAL A 459 28.36 38.76 26.97
CA VAL A 459 29.27 37.66 27.43
C VAL A 459 28.66 36.31 27.93
N VAL A 460 28.75 35.19 27.18
CA VAL A 460 29.94 34.28 26.91
C VAL A 460 30.20 33.29 28.07
N PRO A 461 30.72 32.05 27.90
CA PRO A 461 30.64 31.07 26.81
C PRO A 461 30.53 29.58 27.25
N ALA A 462 30.44 28.69 26.23
CA ALA A 462 31.08 27.37 26.07
C ALA A 462 31.18 26.37 27.24
N VAL A 463 30.55 25.19 27.05
CA VAL A 463 31.24 23.90 26.75
C VAL A 463 30.42 23.16 25.70
#